data_AF-A0A1F8V7E4-F1
#
_entry.id   AF-A0A1F8V7E4-F1
#
_cell.length_a   1.000
_cell.length_b   1.000
_cell.length_c   1.000
_cell.angle_alpha   90.00
_cell.angle_beta   90.00
_cell.angle_gamma   90.00
#
_symmetry.space_group_name_H-M   'P 1'
#
loop_
_entity.id
_entity.type
_entity.pdbx_description
1 polymer ?
#
loop_
_entity_poly.entity_id
_entity_poly.type
_entity_poly.pdbx_seq_one_letter_code
_entity_poly.pdbx_strand_id
1 'polypeptide(L)'
;MPPQVILIEKLIDYIEIDRNRYNSLPLSEKEKSELKEGLCHGFAIVYSYMLATNREHYHWWKELLNTIINWDSKEESLQQKIRLLSSSQPEESSLDTLLQRAVNYVLFHQVPMFIHPNQFELLTPNFGLFDSEKGKIKDRFIFSGCFTSKNFSDFLEETLFTEGTMCLIHTLDHVCSLWYEKDEAQWYFYDPNLGETISENKEMIVKKVFMMARQYNGIYEENTALAIDFSTIREFSSVEKERQFSAYSNLITQRGELLLKNFGFHYIVNYSPKELAVILTLAKRDSELRKEIGNSLTKEINFFRTGFDMLNQDSENIFSIFSLAVDDEFLRWKLLEALTYRRKDGLTRLQVFLNTHELNGANALLKLVQESGDIYFQRNIFFSLHEKDKLGYTLLNVIARMSPGLERNFIDIIGDTGTKWEKFYCEIPFIKIETFMDVIKLAESNQIDEKDFSNFLTQSKVHRDLNGFELIVFSSVFEPEMLNSLFEIAKKNSVIGMALLNAIIYSEDNTLFALNTLASQKKMDVWIGFLNTLEESELKSIIDKISNAKSVYRPPEEEKKTIQEVLNAVQAVFSEKMKKNKVFSLISNSVFSSFGVEEPKIISQKDSLQPS
;
A
#
# COMPACT_ATOMS: atom_id res chain seq x y z
N MET A 1 -22.33 -38.76 8.87
CA MET A 1 -23.05 -37.48 8.65
C MET A 1 -23.12 -37.18 7.17
N PRO A 2 -24.22 -36.64 6.64
CA PRO A 2 -24.32 -36.36 5.22
C PRO A 2 -23.62 -35.05 4.78
N PRO A 3 -23.30 -34.90 3.49
CA PRO A 3 -22.68 -33.69 2.94
C PRO A 3 -23.60 -32.46 2.93
N GLN A 4 -23.03 -31.29 3.20
CA GLN A 4 -23.71 -30.00 3.22
C GLN A 4 -24.27 -29.59 1.86
N VAL A 5 -23.64 -30.00 0.76
CA VAL A 5 -24.07 -29.60 -0.59
C VAL A 5 -25.52 -30.04 -0.85
N ILE A 6 -25.93 -31.20 -0.32
CA ILE A 6 -27.30 -31.70 -0.42
C ILE A 6 -28.21 -30.99 0.59
N LEU A 7 -27.70 -30.75 1.80
CA LEU A 7 -28.45 -30.08 2.87
C LEU A 7 -28.79 -28.64 2.53
N ILE A 8 -27.87 -27.88 1.93
CA ILE A 8 -28.04 -26.45 1.63
C ILE A 8 -29.25 -26.23 0.71
N GLU A 9 -29.41 -27.04 -0.33
CA GLU A 9 -30.59 -26.95 -1.20
C GLU A 9 -31.89 -27.18 -0.40
N LYS A 10 -31.90 -28.16 0.51
CA LYS A 10 -33.05 -28.39 1.42
C LYS A 10 -33.28 -27.21 2.37
N LEU A 11 -32.24 -26.61 2.92
CA LEU A 11 -32.40 -25.43 3.78
C LEU A 11 -32.92 -24.23 2.99
N ILE A 12 -32.46 -24.02 1.75
CA ILE A 12 -32.97 -22.97 0.85
C ILE A 12 -34.45 -23.19 0.56
N ASP A 13 -34.84 -24.40 0.14
CA ASP A 13 -36.25 -24.75 -0.13
C ASP A 13 -37.15 -24.43 1.08
N TYR A 14 -36.68 -24.78 2.28
CA TYR A 14 -37.42 -24.50 3.51
C TYR A 14 -37.54 -22.99 3.79
N ILE A 15 -36.46 -22.23 3.65
CA ILE A 15 -36.47 -20.77 3.87
C ILE A 15 -37.41 -20.07 2.88
N GLU A 16 -37.48 -20.53 1.63
CA GLU A 16 -38.43 -19.99 0.65
C GLU A 16 -39.88 -20.26 1.05
N ILE A 17 -40.20 -21.48 1.48
CA ILE A 17 -41.54 -21.83 1.97
C ILE A 17 -41.89 -20.98 3.19
N ASP A 18 -40.98 -20.85 4.16
CA ASP A 18 -41.20 -20.07 5.37
C ASP A 18 -41.45 -18.58 5.07
N ARG A 19 -40.63 -17.96 4.19
CA ARG A 19 -40.85 -16.58 3.75
C ARG A 19 -42.20 -16.38 3.06
N ASN A 20 -42.62 -17.34 2.24
CA ASN A 20 -43.91 -17.28 1.55
C ASN A 20 -45.08 -17.32 2.55
N ARG A 21 -45.01 -18.13 3.61
CA ARG A 21 -46.05 -18.18 4.67
C ARG A 21 -46.26 -16.83 5.35
N TYR A 22 -45.20 -16.06 5.53
CA TYR A 22 -45.23 -14.75 6.17
C TYR A 22 -45.38 -13.58 5.19
N ASN A 23 -45.73 -13.84 3.92
CA ASN A 23 -45.80 -12.82 2.85
C ASN A 23 -44.52 -11.96 2.75
N SER A 24 -43.37 -12.55 3.06
CA SER A 24 -42.06 -11.91 2.93
C SER A 24 -41.53 -12.03 1.50
N LEU A 25 -40.58 -11.18 1.12
CA LEU A 25 -39.97 -11.24 -0.20
C LEU A 25 -39.19 -12.56 -0.39
N PRO A 26 -39.31 -13.25 -1.54
CA PRO A 26 -38.51 -14.42 -1.85
C PRO A 26 -37.01 -14.14 -1.68
N LEU A 27 -36.23 -15.20 -1.47
CA LEU A 27 -34.77 -15.08 -1.49
C LEU A 27 -34.33 -14.56 -2.87
N SER A 28 -33.56 -13.49 -2.87
CA SER A 28 -32.88 -13.00 -4.06
C SER A 28 -31.85 -14.01 -4.55
N GLU A 29 -31.51 -13.97 -5.85
CA GLU A 29 -30.43 -14.80 -6.42
C GLU A 29 -29.10 -14.58 -5.70
N LYS A 30 -28.86 -13.37 -5.19
CA LYS A 30 -27.68 -13.07 -4.39
C LYS A 30 -27.68 -13.83 -3.06
N GLU A 31 -28.77 -13.79 -2.30
CA GLU A 31 -28.89 -14.53 -1.03
C GLU A 31 -28.76 -16.04 -1.26
N LYS A 32 -29.37 -16.57 -2.33
CA LYS A 32 -29.21 -17.98 -2.71
C LYS A 32 -27.77 -18.33 -3.03
N SER A 33 -27.09 -17.49 -3.81
CA SER A 33 -25.67 -17.68 -4.15
C SER A 33 -24.80 -17.67 -2.89
N GLU A 34 -25.01 -16.70 -1.99
CA GLU A 34 -24.27 -16.60 -0.72
C GLU A 34 -24.50 -17.85 0.17
N LEU A 35 -25.70 -18.42 0.21
CA LEU A 35 -25.96 -19.68 0.90
C LEU A 35 -25.29 -20.88 0.21
N LYS A 36 -25.25 -20.90 -1.12
CA LYS A 36 -24.62 -21.96 -1.93
C LYS A 36 -23.09 -21.90 -1.92
N GLU A 37 -22.50 -20.76 -1.56
CA GLU A 37 -21.06 -20.66 -1.29
C GLU A 37 -20.62 -21.55 -0.10
N GLY A 38 -21.57 -22.00 0.73
CA GLY A 38 -21.37 -23.04 1.72
C GLY A 38 -21.61 -22.56 3.15
N LEU A 39 -22.04 -23.49 4.00
CA LEU A 39 -22.30 -23.26 5.43
C LEU A 39 -21.33 -24.06 6.30
N CYS A 40 -20.10 -24.25 5.82
CA CYS A 40 -19.13 -25.16 6.41
C CYS A 40 -18.80 -24.81 7.87
N HIS A 41 -18.64 -23.52 8.16
CA HIS A 41 -18.37 -23.03 9.52
C HIS A 41 -19.54 -23.37 10.46
N GLY A 42 -20.78 -23.04 10.07
CA GLY A 42 -21.96 -23.35 10.87
C GLY A 42 -22.12 -24.86 11.12
N PHE A 43 -21.98 -25.69 10.07
CA PHE A 43 -22.06 -27.14 10.22
C PHE A 43 -20.93 -27.72 11.10
N ALA A 44 -19.70 -27.24 10.93
CA ALA A 44 -18.56 -27.71 11.71
C ALA A 44 -18.69 -27.35 13.20
N ILE A 45 -19.14 -26.14 13.52
CA ILE A 45 -19.39 -25.71 14.91
C ILE A 45 -20.48 -26.56 15.55
N VAL A 46 -21.63 -26.71 14.90
CA VAL A 46 -22.74 -27.48 15.47
C VAL A 46 -22.30 -28.92 15.66
N TYR A 47 -21.62 -29.52 14.67
CA TYR A 47 -21.07 -30.87 14.81
C TYR A 47 -20.11 -30.99 16.01
N SER A 48 -19.14 -30.08 16.13
CA SER A 48 -18.15 -30.09 17.21
C SER A 48 -18.81 -29.94 18.58
N TYR A 49 -19.77 -29.01 18.69
CA TYR A 49 -20.52 -28.77 19.93
C TYR A 49 -21.36 -29.98 20.36
N MET A 50 -22.05 -30.61 19.42
CA MET A 50 -22.89 -31.77 19.72
C MET A 50 -22.05 -32.95 20.20
N LEU A 51 -20.87 -33.20 19.59
CA LEU A 51 -19.91 -34.20 20.08
C LEU A 51 -19.32 -33.82 21.44
N ALA A 52 -18.97 -32.55 21.62
CA ALA A 52 -18.32 -32.07 22.83
C ALA A 52 -19.22 -32.21 24.07
N THR A 53 -20.54 -32.06 23.92
CA THR A 53 -21.43 -31.91 25.08
C THR A 53 -22.14 -33.19 25.51
N ASN A 54 -22.64 -33.99 24.57
CA ASN A 54 -23.27 -35.27 24.87
C ASN A 54 -23.43 -36.09 23.58
N ARG A 55 -23.08 -37.36 23.64
CA ARG A 55 -23.23 -38.30 22.53
C ARG A 55 -24.66 -38.43 22.02
N GLU A 56 -25.66 -38.33 22.90
CA GLU A 56 -27.07 -38.31 22.49
C GLU A 56 -27.38 -37.10 21.60
N HIS A 57 -26.80 -35.93 21.89
CA HIS A 57 -26.99 -34.74 21.06
C HIS A 57 -26.36 -34.91 19.67
N TYR A 58 -25.20 -35.55 19.59
CA TYR A 58 -24.57 -35.90 18.32
C TYR A 58 -25.44 -36.85 17.49
N HIS A 59 -25.96 -37.92 18.09
CA HIS A 59 -26.84 -38.86 17.39
C HIS A 59 -28.16 -38.21 16.96
N TRP A 60 -28.74 -37.37 17.82
CA TRP A 60 -29.92 -36.56 17.51
C TRP A 60 -29.67 -35.65 16.29
N TRP A 61 -28.54 -34.93 16.27
CA TRP A 61 -28.17 -34.05 15.17
C TRP A 61 -28.00 -34.84 13.86
N LYS A 62 -27.37 -36.02 13.93
CA LYS A 62 -27.20 -36.90 12.78
C LYS A 62 -28.51 -37.43 12.21
N GLU A 63 -29.43 -37.87 13.08
CA GLU A 63 -30.77 -38.29 12.65
C GLU A 63 -31.54 -37.12 12.03
N LEU A 64 -31.49 -35.94 12.66
CA LEU A 64 -32.12 -34.73 12.14
C LEU A 64 -31.66 -34.41 10.71
N LEU A 65 -30.35 -34.38 10.46
CA LEU A 65 -29.83 -34.09 9.11
C LEU A 65 -30.23 -35.17 8.10
N ASN A 66 -30.28 -36.44 8.50
CA ASN A 66 -30.77 -37.52 7.62
C ASN A 66 -32.26 -37.35 7.31
N THR A 67 -33.07 -36.93 8.27
CA THR A 67 -34.48 -36.59 8.04
C THR A 67 -34.62 -35.46 7.02
N ILE A 68 -33.83 -34.39 7.17
CA ILE A 68 -33.87 -33.22 6.28
C ILE A 68 -33.52 -33.59 4.83
N ILE A 69 -32.52 -34.46 4.62
CA ILE A 69 -32.14 -34.89 3.27
C ILE A 69 -33.24 -35.69 2.58
N ASN A 70 -33.98 -36.47 3.35
CA ASN A 70 -35.07 -37.30 2.83
C ASN A 70 -36.39 -36.54 2.69
N TRP A 71 -36.47 -35.28 3.13
CA TRP A 71 -37.64 -34.44 2.90
C TRP A 71 -37.82 -34.18 1.40
N ASP A 72 -39.06 -34.17 0.94
CA ASP A 72 -39.42 -34.01 -0.46
C ASP A 72 -39.45 -32.55 -0.95
N SER A 73 -38.99 -31.60 -0.11
CA SER A 73 -39.00 -30.16 -0.39
C SER A 73 -40.39 -29.55 -0.57
N LYS A 74 -41.45 -30.19 -0.05
CA LYS A 74 -42.83 -29.69 -0.16
C LYS A 74 -43.38 -29.16 1.16
N GLU A 75 -44.20 -28.13 1.07
CA GLU A 75 -44.81 -27.47 2.23
C GLU A 75 -45.76 -28.40 2.98
N GLU A 76 -46.53 -29.22 2.27
CA GLU A 76 -47.52 -30.12 2.87
C GLU A 76 -46.88 -31.14 3.81
N SER A 77 -45.66 -31.58 3.49
CA SER A 77 -44.89 -32.54 4.28
C SER A 77 -44.38 -31.94 5.61
N LEU A 78 -44.38 -30.61 5.77
CA LEU A 78 -43.85 -29.96 6.97
C LEU A 78 -44.66 -30.25 8.24
N GLN A 79 -45.94 -30.62 8.09
CA GLN A 79 -46.79 -31.02 9.22
C GLN A 79 -46.59 -32.49 9.64
N GLN A 80 -45.79 -33.27 8.89
CA GLN A 80 -45.50 -34.65 9.25
C GLN A 80 -44.84 -34.72 10.63
N LYS A 81 -45.36 -35.60 11.48
CA LYS A 81 -44.81 -35.90 12.79
C LYS A 81 -43.67 -36.90 12.65
N ILE A 82 -42.51 -36.52 13.17
CA ILE A 82 -41.27 -37.29 13.09
C ILE A 82 -40.74 -37.50 14.50
N ARG A 83 -40.42 -38.76 14.80
CA ARG A 83 -39.75 -39.15 16.03
C ARG A 83 -38.28 -39.43 15.75
N LEU A 84 -37.40 -38.63 16.35
CA LEU A 84 -35.96 -38.89 16.36
C LEU A 84 -35.66 -39.84 17.53
N LEU A 85 -35.18 -41.05 17.21
CA LEU A 85 -34.99 -42.14 18.16
C LEU A 85 -33.84 -41.87 19.14
N SER A 86 -32.88 -41.06 18.71
CA SER A 86 -31.70 -40.68 19.49
C SER A 86 -31.96 -39.53 20.49
N SER A 87 -33.20 -39.03 20.59
CA SER A 87 -33.58 -37.95 21.50
C SER A 87 -33.92 -38.46 22.90
N SER A 88 -33.35 -37.85 23.94
CA SER A 88 -33.79 -38.03 25.33
C SER A 88 -35.19 -37.45 25.59
N GLN A 89 -35.70 -36.62 24.67
CA GLN A 89 -37.10 -36.21 24.59
C GLN A 89 -37.81 -37.05 23.50
N PRO A 90 -38.55 -38.11 23.85
CA PRO A 90 -39.14 -39.05 22.89
C PRO A 90 -40.37 -38.51 22.13
N GLU A 91 -40.68 -37.21 22.28
CA GLU A 91 -41.87 -36.60 21.70
C GLU A 91 -41.72 -36.35 20.19
N GLU A 92 -42.80 -36.60 19.45
CA GLU A 92 -42.86 -36.33 18.02
C GLU A 92 -42.84 -34.83 17.75
N SER A 93 -41.87 -34.38 16.95
CA SER A 93 -41.81 -33.01 16.45
C SER A 93 -42.34 -32.94 15.03
N SER A 94 -42.91 -31.80 14.62
CA SER A 94 -43.19 -31.60 13.19
C SER A 94 -41.88 -31.45 12.42
N LEU A 95 -41.86 -31.89 11.16
CA LEU A 95 -40.74 -31.66 10.26
C LEU A 95 -40.42 -30.16 10.14
N ASP A 96 -41.43 -29.30 10.16
CA ASP A 96 -41.31 -27.85 10.24
C ASP A 96 -40.41 -27.39 11.39
N THR A 97 -40.68 -27.88 12.61
CA THR A 97 -39.91 -27.53 13.82
C THR A 97 -38.48 -28.02 13.72
N LEU A 98 -38.29 -29.22 13.15
CA LEU A 98 -36.98 -29.83 12.97
C LEU A 98 -36.11 -29.05 11.97
N LEU A 99 -36.68 -28.67 10.81
CA LEU A 99 -36.02 -27.83 9.82
C LEU A 99 -35.70 -26.44 10.38
N GLN A 100 -36.65 -25.81 11.08
CA GLN A 100 -36.43 -24.51 11.72
C GLN A 100 -35.24 -24.54 12.69
N ARG A 101 -35.15 -25.59 13.53
CA ARG A 101 -34.01 -25.77 14.44
C ARG A 101 -32.70 -25.92 13.69
N ALA A 102 -32.66 -26.74 12.63
CA ALA A 102 -31.45 -26.94 11.83
C ALA A 102 -30.99 -25.63 11.16
N VAL A 103 -31.92 -24.89 10.55
CA VAL A 103 -31.63 -23.58 9.94
C VAL A 103 -31.11 -22.60 10.99
N ASN A 104 -31.77 -22.50 12.14
CA ASN A 104 -31.35 -21.60 13.20
C ASN A 104 -29.95 -21.96 13.72
N TYR A 105 -29.67 -23.25 13.95
CA TYR A 105 -28.35 -23.68 14.38
C TYR A 105 -27.28 -23.38 13.32
N VAL A 106 -27.49 -23.74 12.06
CA VAL A 106 -26.45 -23.57 11.05
C VAL A 106 -26.25 -22.10 10.68
N LEU A 107 -27.33 -21.36 10.39
CA LEU A 107 -27.22 -19.97 9.93
C LEU A 107 -26.74 -19.02 11.02
N PHE A 108 -27.16 -19.22 12.28
CA PHE A 108 -26.66 -18.41 13.39
C PHE A 108 -25.14 -18.54 13.53
N HIS A 109 -24.63 -19.78 13.48
CA HIS A 109 -23.19 -20.03 13.64
C HIS A 109 -22.41 -19.84 12.33
N GLN A 110 -23.07 -19.71 11.18
CA GLN A 110 -22.42 -19.33 9.94
C GLN A 110 -21.98 -17.87 9.96
N VAL A 111 -22.70 -16.97 10.64
CA VAL A 111 -22.41 -15.51 10.71
C VAL A 111 -22.10 -14.93 9.31
N PRO A 112 -23.09 -14.38 8.58
CA PRO A 112 -22.86 -13.85 7.24
C PRO A 112 -21.68 -12.86 7.26
N MET A 113 -20.80 -12.91 6.25
CA MET A 113 -19.62 -12.03 6.13
C MET A 113 -19.91 -10.51 6.27
N PHE A 114 -21.18 -10.12 6.25
CA PHE A 114 -21.67 -8.74 6.29
C PHE A 114 -22.26 -8.30 7.64
N ILE A 115 -22.40 -9.18 8.62
CA ILE A 115 -22.88 -8.83 9.96
C ILE A 115 -21.71 -9.00 10.92
N HIS A 116 -21.21 -7.88 11.48
CA HIS A 116 -20.31 -7.94 12.63
C HIS A 116 -20.98 -8.77 13.71
N PRO A 117 -20.40 -9.92 14.06
CA PRO A 117 -18.95 -10.20 14.14
C PRO A 117 -18.35 -11.08 13.02
N ASN A 118 -17.02 -11.13 12.90
CA ASN A 118 -16.34 -12.10 12.03
C ASN A 118 -16.68 -13.54 12.51
N GLN A 119 -16.84 -14.53 11.62
CA GLN A 119 -16.98 -15.96 11.96
C GLN A 119 -15.95 -16.40 13.01
N PHE A 120 -14.73 -15.88 12.87
CA PHE A 120 -13.65 -16.14 13.79
C PHE A 120 -13.87 -15.59 15.21
N GLU A 121 -14.71 -14.58 15.42
CA GLU A 121 -14.97 -14.02 16.76
C GLU A 121 -16.08 -14.76 17.51
N LEU A 122 -16.82 -15.64 16.83
CA LEU A 122 -17.98 -16.36 17.38
C LEU A 122 -17.63 -17.15 18.64
N LEU A 123 -16.47 -17.82 18.64
CA LEU A 123 -15.99 -18.62 19.76
C LEU A 123 -15.10 -17.84 20.75
N THR A 124 -14.90 -16.54 20.56
CA THR A 124 -14.08 -15.73 21.46
C THR A 124 -14.72 -15.63 22.84
N PRO A 125 -14.01 -15.99 23.94
CA PRO A 125 -14.51 -15.81 25.29
C PRO A 125 -14.94 -14.36 25.55
N ASN A 126 -16.02 -14.18 26.32
CA ASN A 126 -16.60 -12.88 26.69
C ASN A 126 -17.20 -12.04 25.54
N PHE A 127 -17.05 -12.45 24.29
CA PHE A 127 -17.70 -11.77 23.17
C PHE A 127 -19.22 -12.05 23.13
N GLY A 128 -19.66 -13.14 23.79
CA GLY A 128 -21.06 -13.37 24.15
C GLY A 128 -21.95 -13.90 23.02
N LEU A 129 -21.39 -14.23 21.86
CA LEU A 129 -22.15 -14.71 20.69
C LEU A 129 -22.45 -16.20 20.76
N PHE A 130 -21.51 -16.99 21.29
CA PHE A 130 -21.73 -18.39 21.58
C PHE A 130 -22.21 -18.55 23.01
N ASP A 131 -23.52 -18.77 23.16
CA ASP A 131 -24.18 -19.06 24.44
C ASP A 131 -25.07 -20.30 24.25
N SER A 132 -24.87 -21.31 25.10
CA SER A 132 -25.62 -22.55 25.05
C SER A 132 -26.14 -22.94 26.43
N GLU A 133 -27.08 -23.89 26.48
CA GLU A 133 -27.60 -24.43 27.74
C GLU A 133 -26.51 -25.02 28.65
N LYS A 134 -25.38 -25.46 28.05
CA LYS A 134 -24.23 -26.02 28.77
C LYS A 134 -23.21 -24.95 29.19
N GLY A 135 -23.34 -23.74 28.66
CA GLY A 135 -22.55 -22.57 29.03
C GLY A 135 -21.93 -21.85 27.84
N LYS A 136 -21.16 -20.82 28.16
CA LYS A 136 -20.40 -20.00 27.21
C LYS A 136 -19.00 -20.55 27.04
N ILE A 137 -18.33 -20.17 25.94
CA ILE A 137 -16.90 -20.44 25.79
C ILE A 137 -16.12 -19.70 26.88
N LYS A 138 -15.31 -20.45 27.63
CA LYS A 138 -14.48 -19.95 28.73
C LYS A 138 -13.03 -19.77 28.31
N ASP A 139 -12.50 -20.72 27.55
CA ASP A 139 -11.15 -20.68 27.03
C ASP A 139 -11.14 -21.00 25.54
N ARG A 140 -10.23 -20.35 24.81
CA ARG A 140 -10.02 -20.54 23.38
C ARG A 140 -8.55 -20.39 23.02
N PHE A 141 -8.08 -21.28 22.15
CA PHE A 141 -6.70 -21.39 21.75
C PHE A 141 -6.57 -21.72 20.29
N ILE A 142 -5.68 -21.02 19.61
CA ILE A 142 -5.61 -21.05 18.16
C ILE A 142 -4.17 -21.24 17.74
N PHE A 143 -3.94 -22.35 17.07
CA PHE A 143 -2.62 -22.79 16.65
C PHE A 143 -2.59 -22.77 15.14
N SER A 144 -1.67 -22.02 14.56
CA SER A 144 -1.67 -21.81 13.13
C SER A 144 -0.27 -21.82 12.55
N GLY A 145 -0.17 -22.06 11.25
CA GLY A 145 1.11 -22.14 10.55
C GLY A 145 1.18 -23.36 9.65
N CYS A 146 2.39 -23.69 9.22
CA CYS A 146 2.66 -24.83 8.38
C CYS A 146 3.13 -26.03 9.19
N PHE A 147 2.46 -27.18 9.00
CA PHE A 147 2.73 -28.40 9.75
C PHE A 147 3.16 -29.54 8.83
N THR A 148 4.06 -30.38 9.33
CA THR A 148 4.25 -31.74 8.80
C THR A 148 3.19 -32.67 9.40
N SER A 149 2.87 -33.78 8.73
CA SER A 149 1.97 -34.78 9.29
C SER A 149 2.44 -35.29 10.65
N LYS A 150 3.76 -35.41 10.84
CA LYS A 150 4.35 -35.83 12.12
C LYS A 150 4.09 -34.81 13.22
N ASN A 151 4.48 -33.55 13.02
CA ASN A 151 4.33 -32.53 14.06
C ASN A 151 2.86 -32.22 14.36
N PHE A 152 1.99 -32.29 13.35
CA PHE A 152 0.55 -32.19 13.55
C PHE A 152 0.00 -33.38 14.35
N SER A 153 0.45 -34.60 14.05
CA SER A 153 0.09 -35.79 14.84
C SER A 153 0.59 -35.66 16.28
N ASP A 154 1.84 -35.25 16.51
CA ASP A 154 2.40 -35.05 17.84
C ASP A 154 1.62 -33.99 18.63
N PHE A 155 1.12 -32.96 17.93
CA PHE A 155 0.30 -31.90 18.52
C PHE A 155 -1.11 -32.38 18.92
N LEU A 156 -1.72 -33.31 18.18
CA LEU A 156 -3.06 -33.83 18.45
C LEU A 156 -3.07 -34.88 19.58
N GLU A 157 -2.78 -34.49 20.82
CA GLU A 157 -2.88 -35.42 21.95
C GLU A 157 -4.35 -35.80 22.24
N GLU A 158 -4.62 -37.09 22.46
CA GLU A 158 -5.97 -37.60 22.80
C GLU A 158 -6.53 -36.97 24.09
N THR A 159 -5.65 -36.58 25.00
CA THR A 159 -6.00 -35.91 26.24
C THR A 159 -6.60 -34.52 26.03
N LEU A 160 -6.41 -33.89 24.86
CA LEU A 160 -7.01 -32.61 24.49
C LEU A 160 -8.54 -32.69 24.37
N PHE A 161 -9.04 -33.84 23.94
CA PHE A 161 -10.45 -34.06 23.68
C PHE A 161 -11.13 -34.50 24.98
N THR A 162 -11.72 -33.52 25.65
CA THR A 162 -12.46 -33.69 26.92
C THR A 162 -13.82 -33.07 26.80
N GLU A 163 -14.81 -33.59 27.54
CA GLU A 163 -16.18 -33.07 27.53
C GLU A 163 -16.20 -31.53 27.59
N GLY A 164 -16.96 -30.94 26.68
CA GLY A 164 -17.08 -29.50 26.48
C GLY A 164 -15.98 -28.86 25.63
N THR A 165 -15.08 -29.64 25.02
CA THR A 165 -14.05 -29.12 24.11
C THR A 165 -14.49 -29.27 22.66
N MET A 166 -14.31 -28.24 21.85
CA MET A 166 -14.51 -28.24 20.41
C MET A 166 -13.16 -28.04 19.74
N CYS A 167 -12.96 -28.71 18.60
CA CYS A 167 -11.76 -28.55 17.79
C CYS A 167 -12.17 -28.37 16.34
N LEU A 168 -11.87 -27.19 15.79
CA LEU A 168 -12.09 -26.86 14.40
C LEU A 168 -10.75 -26.78 13.66
N ILE A 169 -10.75 -27.25 12.42
CA ILE A 169 -9.63 -27.11 11.50
C ILE A 169 -10.04 -26.13 10.41
N HIS A 170 -9.36 -25.00 10.37
CA HIS A 170 -9.60 -23.93 9.41
C HIS A 170 -8.60 -24.01 8.26
N THR A 171 -9.13 -23.90 7.04
CA THR A 171 -8.36 -23.54 5.86
C THR A 171 -8.62 -22.06 5.53
N LEU A 172 -8.37 -21.62 4.29
CA LEU A 172 -8.65 -20.25 3.85
C LEU A 172 -10.14 -20.00 3.63
N ASP A 173 -10.86 -21.02 3.20
CA ASP A 173 -12.24 -20.93 2.70
C ASP A 173 -13.13 -22.08 3.21
N HIS A 174 -12.60 -22.95 4.07
CA HIS A 174 -13.32 -24.10 4.58
C HIS A 174 -13.00 -24.39 6.05
N VAL A 175 -13.96 -24.98 6.74
CA VAL A 175 -13.83 -25.33 8.16
C VAL A 175 -14.38 -26.73 8.38
N CYS A 176 -13.60 -27.55 9.09
CA CYS A 176 -13.94 -28.91 9.46
C CYS A 176 -13.91 -29.07 10.97
N SER A 177 -14.54 -30.13 11.48
CA SER A 177 -14.44 -30.50 12.90
C SER A 177 -13.58 -31.75 13.07
N LEU A 178 -12.81 -31.78 14.15
CA LEU A 178 -12.01 -32.92 14.58
C LEU A 178 -12.36 -33.26 16.04
N TRP A 179 -12.48 -34.53 16.36
CA TRP A 179 -12.75 -35.01 17.71
C TRP A 179 -12.09 -36.36 17.97
N TYR A 180 -11.84 -36.67 19.23
CA TYR A 180 -11.43 -38.00 19.68
C TYR A 180 -12.34 -38.47 20.82
N GLU A 181 -12.98 -39.62 20.62
CA GLU A 181 -13.80 -40.30 21.61
C GLU A 181 -12.94 -41.30 22.38
N LYS A 182 -12.78 -41.06 23.69
CA LYS A 182 -11.89 -41.85 24.54
C LYS A 182 -12.44 -43.23 24.82
N ASP A 183 -13.75 -43.34 25.02
CA ASP A 183 -14.38 -44.61 25.41
C ASP A 183 -14.34 -45.65 24.29
N GLU A 184 -14.32 -45.18 23.03
CA GLU A 184 -14.23 -46.04 21.84
C GLU A 184 -12.85 -46.04 21.20
N ALA A 185 -11.92 -45.21 21.70
CA ALA A 185 -10.63 -44.96 21.08
C ALA A 185 -10.72 -44.59 19.59
N GLN A 186 -11.69 -43.76 19.23
CA GLN A 186 -11.99 -43.40 17.85
C GLN A 186 -11.84 -41.91 17.57
N TRP A 187 -11.19 -41.61 16.46
CA TRP A 187 -11.10 -40.27 15.88
C TRP A 187 -12.27 -40.02 14.93
N TYR A 188 -12.85 -38.84 15.04
CA TYR A 188 -13.96 -38.35 14.22
C TYR A 188 -13.48 -37.11 13.48
N PHE A 189 -13.50 -37.18 12.15
CA PHE A 189 -13.22 -36.04 11.29
C PHE A 189 -14.43 -35.76 10.41
N TYR A 190 -15.02 -34.59 10.57
CA TYR A 190 -16.17 -34.14 9.79
C TYR A 190 -15.78 -32.99 8.89
N ASP A 191 -15.82 -33.28 7.59
CA ASP A 191 -15.75 -32.29 6.54
C ASP A 191 -17.18 -32.04 6.06
N PRO A 192 -17.75 -30.83 6.24
CA PRO A 192 -19.10 -30.54 5.78
C PRO A 192 -19.34 -30.89 4.30
N ASN A 193 -18.35 -30.80 3.41
CA ASN A 193 -18.51 -31.12 2.00
C ASN A 193 -18.42 -32.61 1.68
N LEU A 194 -17.70 -33.40 2.49
CA LEU A 194 -17.44 -34.82 2.21
C LEU A 194 -18.15 -35.77 3.19
N GLY A 195 -18.69 -35.24 4.28
CA GLY A 195 -19.27 -36.01 5.37
C GLY A 195 -18.24 -36.39 6.43
N GLU A 196 -18.59 -37.43 7.18
CA GLU A 196 -17.85 -37.86 8.37
C GLU A 196 -16.98 -39.09 8.08
N THR A 197 -15.74 -39.04 8.58
CA THR A 197 -14.79 -40.15 8.62
C THR A 197 -14.51 -40.52 10.06
N ILE A 198 -14.62 -41.81 10.39
CA ILE A 198 -14.35 -42.35 11.72
C ILE A 198 -13.22 -43.37 11.62
N SER A 199 -12.27 -43.34 12.55
CA SER A 199 -11.15 -44.30 12.56
C SER A 199 -10.47 -44.42 13.91
N GLU A 200 -10.02 -45.62 14.24
CA GLU A 200 -9.07 -45.84 15.35
C GLU A 200 -7.64 -45.42 14.96
N ASN A 201 -7.34 -45.28 13.66
CA ASN A 201 -6.00 -44.95 13.17
C ASN A 201 -5.83 -43.43 13.04
N LYS A 202 -5.10 -42.84 13.99
CA LYS A 202 -4.77 -41.41 14.01
C LYS A 202 -4.08 -40.93 12.74
N GLU A 203 -3.12 -41.68 12.20
CA GLU A 203 -2.39 -41.31 10.99
C GLU A 203 -3.30 -41.22 9.76
N MET A 204 -4.34 -42.05 9.68
CA MET A 204 -5.34 -42.00 8.62
C MET A 204 -6.13 -40.68 8.69
N ILE A 205 -6.49 -40.25 9.90
CA ILE A 205 -7.21 -39.01 10.13
C ILE A 205 -6.34 -37.79 9.84
N VAL A 206 -5.09 -37.80 10.30
CA VAL A 206 -4.10 -36.76 9.94
C VAL A 206 -3.94 -36.66 8.42
N LYS A 207 -3.84 -37.80 7.71
CA LYS A 207 -3.80 -37.80 6.24
C LYS A 207 -5.05 -37.18 5.63
N LYS A 208 -6.24 -37.47 6.17
CA LYS A 208 -7.51 -36.88 5.70
C LYS A 208 -7.55 -35.37 5.91
N VAL A 209 -7.14 -34.88 7.08
CA VAL A 209 -7.03 -33.44 7.37
C VAL A 209 -6.08 -32.76 6.37
N PHE A 210 -4.91 -33.37 6.11
CA PHE A 210 -3.94 -32.80 5.18
C PHE A 210 -4.44 -32.83 3.74
N MET A 211 -5.08 -33.92 3.30
CA MET A 211 -5.71 -33.98 1.97
C MET A 211 -6.75 -32.87 1.79
N MET A 212 -7.61 -32.68 2.79
CA MET A 212 -8.60 -31.60 2.83
C MET A 212 -7.90 -30.24 2.73
N ALA A 213 -6.97 -29.94 3.63
CA ALA A 213 -6.31 -28.65 3.65
C ALA A 213 -5.53 -28.35 2.36
N ARG A 214 -4.90 -29.35 1.74
CA ARG A 214 -4.24 -29.20 0.43
C ARG A 214 -5.22 -28.89 -0.70
N GLN A 215 -6.37 -29.57 -0.72
CA GLN A 215 -7.43 -29.33 -1.71
C GLN A 215 -7.93 -27.88 -1.63
N TYR A 216 -8.25 -27.40 -0.43
CA TYR A 216 -8.81 -26.07 -0.22
C TYR A 216 -7.76 -24.94 -0.31
N ASN A 217 -6.51 -25.22 0.06
CA ASN A 217 -5.42 -24.24 -0.12
C ASN A 217 -4.87 -24.18 -1.55
N GLY A 218 -5.15 -25.18 -2.38
CA GLY A 218 -4.56 -25.29 -3.73
C GLY A 218 -3.06 -25.62 -3.75
N ILE A 219 -2.50 -26.19 -2.67
CA ILE A 219 -1.09 -26.61 -2.60
C ILE A 219 -0.98 -28.11 -2.31
N TYR A 220 -0.14 -28.83 -3.07
CA TYR A 220 0.08 -30.27 -2.92
C TYR A 220 1.46 -30.64 -2.33
N GLU A 221 1.96 -29.81 -1.41
CA GLU A 221 3.24 -30.05 -0.74
C GLU A 221 3.09 -30.90 0.51
N GLU A 222 4.20 -31.50 0.97
CA GLU A 222 4.21 -32.33 2.18
C GLU A 222 3.76 -31.51 3.41
N ASN A 223 4.26 -30.28 3.52
CA ASN A 223 3.92 -29.36 4.61
C ASN A 223 2.65 -28.58 4.25
N THR A 224 1.70 -28.57 5.16
CA THR A 224 0.36 -28.01 4.92
C THR A 224 0.07 -26.90 5.91
N ALA A 225 -0.36 -25.74 5.40
CA ALA A 225 -0.77 -24.60 6.22
C ALA A 225 -2.23 -24.76 6.66
N LEU A 226 -2.50 -24.58 7.95
CA LEU A 226 -3.85 -24.65 8.52
C LEU A 226 -3.88 -23.89 9.86
N ALA A 227 -5.08 -23.64 10.37
CA ALA A 227 -5.28 -23.21 11.75
C ALA A 227 -6.15 -24.22 12.50
N ILE A 228 -5.87 -24.40 13.79
CA ILE A 228 -6.53 -25.33 14.70
C ILE A 228 -7.10 -24.50 15.82
N ASP A 229 -8.43 -24.42 15.91
CA ASP A 229 -9.16 -23.68 16.93
C ASP A 229 -9.70 -24.66 17.97
N PHE A 230 -9.08 -24.65 19.15
CA PHE A 230 -9.58 -25.33 20.33
C PHE A 230 -10.37 -24.36 21.20
N SER A 231 -11.66 -24.61 21.34
CA SER A 231 -12.56 -23.79 22.15
C SER A 231 -13.25 -24.67 23.18
N THR A 232 -13.49 -24.17 24.38
CA THR A 232 -14.12 -24.98 25.42
C THR A 232 -15.10 -24.22 26.31
N ILE A 233 -16.18 -24.89 26.72
CA ILE A 233 -17.16 -24.38 27.70
C ILE A 233 -16.72 -24.60 29.16
N ARG A 234 -15.65 -25.37 29.39
CA ARG A 234 -15.01 -25.52 30.70
C ARG A 234 -13.77 -24.64 30.79
N GLU A 235 -13.36 -24.31 32.01
CA GLU A 235 -12.11 -23.60 32.20
C GLU A 235 -10.98 -24.64 32.25
N PHE A 236 -9.93 -24.43 31.45
CA PHE A 236 -8.72 -25.23 31.56
C PHE A 236 -7.92 -24.79 32.79
N SER A 237 -7.43 -25.76 33.55
CA SER A 237 -6.46 -25.49 34.60
C SER A 237 -5.16 -24.93 34.02
N SER A 238 -4.37 -24.23 34.83
CA SER A 238 -3.05 -23.71 34.42
C SER A 238 -2.12 -24.82 33.91
N VAL A 239 -2.18 -26.01 34.52
CA VAL A 239 -1.38 -27.18 34.13
C VAL A 239 -1.84 -27.73 32.78
N GLU A 240 -3.14 -27.79 32.53
CA GLU A 240 -3.66 -28.18 31.21
C GLU A 240 -3.23 -27.17 30.16
N LYS A 241 -3.38 -25.87 30.43
CA LYS A 241 -2.89 -24.81 29.56
C LYS A 241 -1.41 -25.02 29.22
N GLU A 242 -0.53 -25.05 30.22
CA GLU A 242 0.91 -25.21 30.00
C GLU A 242 1.27 -26.46 29.21
N ARG A 243 0.68 -27.62 29.54
CA ARG A 243 0.92 -28.87 28.82
C ARG A 243 0.48 -28.76 27.36
N GLN A 244 -0.71 -28.20 27.11
CA GLN A 244 -1.28 -28.03 25.76
C GLN A 244 -0.47 -27.07 24.89
N PHE A 245 0.01 -25.96 25.46
CA PHE A 245 0.80 -24.97 24.72
C PHE A 245 2.25 -25.39 24.53
N SER A 246 2.78 -26.29 25.36
CA SER A 246 4.21 -26.62 25.33
C SER A 246 4.65 -27.18 23.98
N ALA A 247 3.88 -28.05 23.35
CA ALA A 247 4.23 -28.64 22.04
C ALA A 247 4.33 -27.57 20.93
N TYR A 248 3.34 -26.69 20.83
CA TYR A 248 3.33 -25.63 19.84
C TYR A 248 4.31 -24.49 20.17
N SER A 249 4.47 -24.14 21.44
CA SER A 249 5.47 -23.17 21.90
C SER A 249 6.89 -23.67 21.63
N ASN A 250 7.13 -24.97 21.83
CA ASN A 250 8.39 -25.61 21.44
C ASN A 250 8.58 -25.55 19.93
N LEU A 251 7.51 -25.75 19.14
CA LEU A 251 7.59 -25.63 17.69
C LEU A 251 7.92 -24.19 17.24
N ILE A 252 7.30 -23.18 17.84
CA ILE A 252 7.62 -21.76 17.59
C ILE A 252 9.09 -21.46 17.93
N THR A 253 9.55 -21.90 19.10
CA THR A 253 10.87 -21.54 19.62
C THR A 253 12.01 -22.31 18.97
N GLN A 254 11.80 -23.58 18.60
CA GLN A 254 12.85 -24.44 18.05
C GLN A 254 12.81 -24.55 16.53
N ARG A 255 11.62 -24.39 15.92
CA ARG A 255 11.38 -24.61 14.50
C ARG A 255 10.40 -23.60 13.89
N GLY A 256 10.45 -22.35 14.34
CA GLY A 256 9.55 -21.31 13.87
C GLY A 256 9.63 -21.13 12.34
N GLU A 257 10.77 -21.39 11.72
CA GLU A 257 10.95 -21.31 10.26
C GLU A 257 10.04 -22.30 9.54
N LEU A 258 9.85 -23.50 10.10
CA LEU A 258 8.94 -24.50 9.55
C LEU A 258 7.49 -23.99 9.57
N LEU A 259 7.08 -23.34 10.67
CA LEU A 259 5.73 -22.81 10.81
C LEU A 259 5.44 -21.68 9.82
N LEU A 260 6.46 -20.95 9.37
CA LEU A 260 6.31 -19.86 8.42
C LEU A 260 6.28 -20.31 6.96
N LYS A 261 6.76 -21.52 6.66
CA LYS A 261 6.83 -22.04 5.28
C LYS A 261 5.48 -22.03 4.59
N ASN A 262 5.54 -22.03 3.26
CA ASN A 262 4.39 -22.11 2.39
C ASN A 262 3.42 -20.95 2.57
N PHE A 263 2.28 -21.18 3.23
CA PHE A 263 1.33 -20.14 3.61
C PHE A 263 1.18 -20.04 5.12
N GLY A 264 2.08 -20.65 5.89
CA GLY A 264 2.00 -20.67 7.34
C GLY A 264 2.03 -19.26 7.95
N PHE A 265 2.84 -18.35 7.40
CA PHE A 265 2.82 -16.94 7.78
C PHE A 265 1.43 -16.29 7.60
N HIS A 266 0.76 -16.52 6.46
CA HIS A 266 -0.59 -16.01 6.20
C HIS A 266 -1.59 -16.48 7.25
N TYR A 267 -1.52 -17.75 7.63
CA TYR A 267 -2.36 -18.32 8.68
C TYR A 267 -2.04 -17.72 10.05
N ILE A 268 -0.77 -17.57 10.40
CA ILE A 268 -0.35 -17.01 11.70
C ILE A 268 -0.82 -15.56 11.84
N VAL A 269 -0.64 -14.74 10.81
CA VAL A 269 -1.12 -13.35 10.81
C VAL A 269 -2.65 -13.28 11.01
N ASN A 270 -3.40 -14.16 10.35
CA ASN A 270 -4.87 -14.12 10.39
C ASN A 270 -5.47 -14.69 11.67
N TYR A 271 -4.87 -15.75 12.21
CA TYR A 271 -5.47 -16.60 13.24
C TYR A 271 -4.76 -16.52 14.59
N SER A 272 -3.47 -16.16 14.61
CA SER A 272 -2.62 -16.19 15.82
C SER A 272 -1.67 -14.97 15.91
N PRO A 273 -2.18 -13.72 15.91
CA PRO A 273 -1.35 -12.51 15.90
C PRO A 273 -0.48 -12.35 17.17
N LYS A 274 -0.87 -12.95 18.30
CA LYS A 274 -0.04 -12.95 19.52
C LYS A 274 1.20 -13.83 19.35
N GLU A 275 1.04 -14.98 18.73
CA GLU A 275 2.11 -15.91 18.40
C GLU A 275 3.04 -15.31 17.33
N LEU A 276 2.50 -14.53 16.40
CA LEU A 276 3.30 -13.75 15.46
C LEU A 276 4.28 -12.82 16.18
N ALA A 277 3.82 -12.08 17.20
CA ALA A 277 4.70 -11.19 17.98
C ALA A 277 5.89 -11.94 18.61
N VAL A 278 5.67 -13.19 19.05
CA VAL A 278 6.72 -14.07 19.57
C VAL A 278 7.71 -14.43 18.46
N ILE A 279 7.22 -14.85 17.29
CA ILE A 279 8.05 -15.18 16.13
C ILE A 279 8.89 -13.97 15.69
N LEU A 280 8.30 -12.77 15.62
CA LEU A 280 9.00 -11.54 15.26
C LEU A 280 10.07 -11.16 16.29
N THR A 281 9.83 -11.47 17.56
CA THR A 281 10.84 -11.29 18.61
C THR A 281 12.01 -12.24 18.44
N LEU A 282 11.75 -13.52 18.11
CA LEU A 282 12.79 -14.52 17.82
C LEU A 282 13.59 -14.14 16.56
N ALA A 283 12.91 -13.63 15.53
CA ALA A 283 13.51 -13.21 14.27
C ALA A 283 14.57 -12.09 14.43
N LYS A 284 14.60 -11.36 15.56
CA LYS A 284 15.69 -10.42 15.88
C LYS A 284 17.06 -11.10 15.93
N ARG A 285 17.12 -12.40 16.23
CA ARG A 285 18.36 -13.16 16.40
C ARG A 285 18.52 -14.32 15.42
N ASP A 286 17.52 -14.55 14.58
CA ASP A 286 17.47 -15.69 13.67
C ASP A 286 17.26 -15.21 12.22
N SER A 287 18.29 -15.39 11.38
CA SER A 287 18.26 -15.00 9.98
C SER A 287 17.38 -15.88 9.11
N GLU A 288 17.22 -17.18 9.44
CA GLU A 288 16.35 -18.07 8.67
C GLU A 288 14.87 -17.70 8.91
N LEU A 289 14.51 -17.31 10.13
CA LEU A 289 13.18 -16.73 10.39
C LEU A 289 12.93 -15.48 9.54
N ARG A 290 13.87 -14.52 9.52
CA ARG A 290 13.73 -13.30 8.70
C ARG A 290 13.61 -13.62 7.22
N LYS A 291 14.33 -14.63 6.74
CA LYS A 291 14.24 -15.10 5.36
C LYS A 291 12.87 -15.68 5.02
N GLU A 292 12.30 -16.55 5.87
CA GLU A 292 10.96 -17.10 5.66
C GLU A 292 9.86 -16.05 5.78
N ILE A 293 10.00 -15.10 6.71
CA ILE A 293 9.14 -13.90 6.79
C ILE A 293 9.21 -13.13 5.46
N GLY A 294 10.41 -12.79 5.00
CA GLY A 294 10.61 -12.03 3.76
C GLY A 294 9.99 -12.72 2.55
N ASN A 295 10.21 -14.03 2.39
CA ASN A 295 9.58 -14.82 1.33
C ASN A 295 8.05 -14.77 1.40
N SER A 296 7.49 -14.77 2.61
CA SER A 296 6.04 -14.76 2.83
C SER A 296 5.40 -13.40 2.52
N LEU A 297 6.13 -12.29 2.71
CA LEU A 297 5.62 -10.94 2.46
C LEU A 297 5.19 -10.74 1.00
N THR A 298 5.87 -11.36 0.05
CA THR A 298 5.59 -11.20 -1.39
C THR A 298 4.78 -12.36 -1.97
N LYS A 299 4.64 -13.46 -1.23
CA LYS A 299 3.94 -14.64 -1.71
C LYS A 299 2.43 -14.45 -1.68
N GLU A 300 1.82 -14.58 -2.85
CA GLU A 300 0.37 -14.50 -3.01
C GLU A 300 -0.33 -15.82 -2.64
N ILE A 301 -1.44 -15.67 -1.92
CA ILE A 301 -2.41 -16.72 -1.65
C ILE A 301 -3.67 -16.45 -2.49
N ASN A 302 -4.67 -17.34 -2.40
CA ASN A 302 -5.98 -17.16 -3.04
C ASN A 302 -6.49 -15.71 -2.87
N PHE A 303 -7.19 -15.21 -3.89
CA PHE A 303 -7.67 -13.82 -3.96
C PHE A 303 -6.58 -12.73 -4.04
N PHE A 304 -5.36 -13.06 -4.49
CA PHE A 304 -4.26 -12.10 -4.72
C PHE A 304 -3.80 -11.35 -3.47
N ARG A 305 -4.00 -11.96 -2.28
CA ARG A 305 -3.51 -11.40 -1.00
C ARG A 305 -2.12 -11.95 -0.71
N THR A 306 -1.19 -11.09 -0.36
CA THR A 306 0.15 -11.48 0.10
C THR A 306 0.23 -11.52 1.61
N GLY A 307 1.33 -12.08 2.14
CA GLY A 307 1.63 -11.98 3.57
C GLY A 307 1.67 -10.52 4.03
N PHE A 308 2.17 -9.60 3.20
CA PHE A 308 2.13 -8.17 3.49
C PHE A 308 0.71 -7.62 3.55
N ASP A 309 -0.17 -7.99 2.61
CA ASP A 309 -1.56 -7.51 2.61
C ASP A 309 -2.32 -7.91 3.87
N MET A 310 -2.05 -9.11 4.39
CA MET A 310 -2.64 -9.61 5.63
C MET A 310 -2.02 -8.92 6.84
N LEU A 311 -0.70 -8.81 6.88
CA LEU A 311 0.01 -8.16 7.99
C LEU A 311 -0.32 -6.67 8.09
N ASN A 312 -0.60 -6.00 6.97
CA ASN A 312 -1.00 -4.60 6.97
C ASN A 312 -2.30 -4.34 7.74
N GLN A 313 -3.13 -5.37 7.98
CA GLN A 313 -4.33 -5.28 8.81
C GLN A 313 -4.03 -5.46 10.31
N ASP A 314 -2.84 -5.99 10.64
CA ASP A 314 -2.36 -6.15 12.01
C ASP A 314 -1.49 -4.94 12.42
N SER A 315 -2.14 -3.95 13.03
CA SER A 315 -1.50 -2.72 13.49
C SER A 315 -0.42 -2.94 14.56
N GLU A 316 -0.47 -4.05 15.30
CA GLU A 316 0.49 -4.32 16.37
C GLU A 316 1.81 -4.86 15.80
N ASN A 317 1.72 -5.76 14.83
CA ASN A 317 2.90 -6.49 14.35
C ASN A 317 3.56 -5.89 13.09
N ILE A 318 2.84 -5.12 12.27
CA ILE A 318 3.37 -4.60 11.00
C ILE A 318 4.69 -3.83 11.16
N PHE A 319 4.82 -2.99 12.19
CA PHE A 319 6.00 -2.15 12.42
C PHE A 319 7.24 -2.94 12.89
N SER A 320 7.04 -4.13 13.45
CA SER A 320 8.14 -5.02 13.82
C SER A 320 8.90 -5.50 12.59
N ILE A 321 8.22 -5.69 11.45
CA ILE A 321 8.88 -6.04 10.18
C ILE A 321 9.78 -4.92 9.68
N PHE A 322 9.32 -3.66 9.73
CA PHE A 322 10.13 -2.51 9.35
C PHE A 322 11.38 -2.38 10.23
N SER A 323 11.23 -2.62 11.54
CA SER A 323 12.35 -2.60 12.48
C SER A 323 13.36 -3.72 12.19
N LEU A 324 12.90 -4.93 11.86
CA LEU A 324 13.77 -6.05 11.49
C LEU A 324 14.50 -5.81 10.16
N ALA A 325 13.89 -5.10 9.22
CA ALA A 325 14.45 -4.79 7.90
C ALA A 325 15.57 -3.73 7.94
N VAL A 326 15.74 -3.00 9.06
CA VAL A 326 16.85 -2.04 9.22
C VAL A 326 18.20 -2.76 9.07
N ASP A 327 18.37 -3.85 9.82
CA ASP A 327 19.65 -4.58 9.90
C ASP A 327 19.73 -5.81 8.98
N ASP A 328 18.68 -6.12 8.21
CA ASP A 328 18.62 -7.30 7.34
C ASP A 328 18.31 -6.94 5.88
N GLU A 329 19.34 -7.01 5.04
CA GLU A 329 19.27 -6.66 3.61
C GLU A 329 18.25 -7.50 2.84
N PHE A 330 18.18 -8.81 3.11
CA PHE A 330 17.27 -9.70 2.41
C PHE A 330 15.81 -9.37 2.74
N LEU A 331 15.49 -9.22 4.03
CA LEU A 331 14.16 -8.85 4.47
C LEU A 331 13.77 -7.47 3.96
N ARG A 332 14.70 -6.51 3.96
CA ARG A 332 14.49 -5.17 3.39
C ARG A 332 14.15 -5.22 1.90
N TRP A 333 14.89 -6.02 1.12
CA TRP A 333 14.58 -6.24 -0.29
C TRP A 333 13.18 -6.82 -0.49
N LYS A 334 12.82 -7.85 0.29
CA LYS A 334 11.51 -8.48 0.20
C LYS A 334 10.38 -7.55 0.63
N LEU A 335 10.60 -6.72 1.63
CA LEU A 335 9.67 -5.68 2.04
C LEU A 335 9.50 -4.62 0.95
N LEU A 336 10.58 -4.21 0.28
CA LEU A 336 10.51 -3.31 -0.87
C LEU A 336 9.69 -3.91 -2.01
N GLU A 337 9.98 -5.16 -2.39
CA GLU A 337 9.23 -5.90 -3.40
C GLU A 337 7.73 -5.96 -3.06
N ALA A 338 7.40 -6.20 -1.79
CA ALA A 338 6.01 -6.18 -1.32
C ALA A 338 5.39 -4.78 -1.43
N LEU A 339 6.05 -3.73 -0.92
CA LEU A 339 5.53 -2.35 -0.88
C LEU A 339 5.31 -1.76 -2.28
N THR A 340 6.23 -2.04 -3.21
CA THR A 340 6.22 -1.51 -4.57
C THR A 340 5.23 -2.23 -5.49
N TYR A 341 4.69 -3.39 -5.06
CA TYR A 341 3.73 -4.14 -5.85
C TYR A 341 2.44 -3.35 -6.10
N ARG A 342 2.01 -3.29 -7.36
CA ARG A 342 0.79 -2.61 -7.79
C ARG A 342 -0.39 -3.58 -7.84
N ARG A 343 -1.43 -3.27 -7.07
CA ARG A 343 -2.70 -4.02 -7.03
C ARG A 343 -3.53 -3.76 -8.29
N LYS A 344 -4.56 -4.60 -8.51
CA LYS A 344 -5.49 -4.48 -9.65
C LYS A 344 -6.28 -3.17 -9.68
N ASP A 345 -6.54 -2.55 -8.53
CA ASP A 345 -7.18 -1.24 -8.44
C ASP A 345 -6.26 -0.10 -8.92
N GLY A 346 -4.98 -0.39 -9.14
CA GLY A 346 -3.96 0.55 -9.55
C GLY A 346 -3.22 1.19 -8.39
N LEU A 347 -3.49 0.85 -7.13
CA LEU A 347 -2.73 1.36 -6.00
C LEU A 347 -1.51 0.47 -5.70
N THR A 348 -0.40 1.06 -5.30
CA THR A 348 0.72 0.30 -4.73
C THR A 348 0.41 -0.11 -3.30
N ARG A 349 1.00 -1.21 -2.81
CA ARG A 349 0.84 -1.60 -1.40
C ARG A 349 1.40 -0.56 -0.44
N LEU A 350 2.42 0.20 -0.86
CA LEU A 350 2.91 1.38 -0.15
C LEU A 350 1.81 2.44 0.04
N GLN A 351 1.03 2.74 -1.01
CA GLN A 351 -0.13 3.62 -0.91
C GLN A 351 -1.15 3.11 0.10
N VAL A 352 -1.46 1.81 0.04
CA VAL A 352 -2.41 1.19 0.98
C VAL A 352 -1.88 1.27 2.41
N PHE A 353 -0.61 0.93 2.63
CA PHE A 353 0.04 0.96 3.94
C PHE A 353 0.03 2.36 4.55
N LEU A 354 0.45 3.38 3.79
CA LEU A 354 0.48 4.76 4.27
C LEU A 354 -0.94 5.31 4.52
N ASN A 355 -1.93 4.93 3.72
CA ASN A 355 -3.32 5.29 3.99
C ASN A 355 -3.92 4.57 5.20
N THR A 356 -3.46 3.34 5.50
CA THR A 356 -3.98 2.53 6.61
C THR A 356 -3.38 2.99 7.96
N HIS A 357 -2.09 3.27 7.98
CA HIS A 357 -1.32 3.54 9.21
C HIS A 357 -0.91 5.01 9.37
N GLU A 358 -1.26 5.85 8.41
CA GLU A 358 -1.05 7.29 8.39
C GLU A 358 0.36 7.69 8.87
N LEU A 359 0.45 8.55 9.89
CA LEU A 359 1.69 9.07 10.45
C LEU A 359 2.60 7.96 11.02
N ASN A 360 2.03 6.92 11.62
CA ASN A 360 2.83 5.80 12.15
C ASN A 360 3.47 5.01 11.01
N GLY A 361 2.73 4.77 9.93
CA GLY A 361 3.24 4.17 8.70
C GLY A 361 4.37 4.99 8.10
N ALA A 362 4.15 6.29 7.95
CA ALA A 362 5.14 7.21 7.39
C ALA A 362 6.42 7.26 8.25
N ASN A 363 6.29 7.35 9.58
CA ASN A 363 7.44 7.36 10.49
C ASN A 363 8.23 6.04 10.47
N ALA A 364 7.55 4.89 10.40
CA ALA A 364 8.22 3.60 10.31
C ALA A 364 9.00 3.44 9.00
N LEU A 365 8.42 3.87 7.88
CA LEU A 365 9.10 3.88 6.59
C LEU A 365 10.29 4.85 6.61
N LEU A 366 10.11 6.06 7.14
CA LEU A 366 11.16 7.06 7.24
C LEU A 366 12.36 6.53 8.04
N LYS A 367 12.09 5.93 9.21
CA LYS A 367 13.10 5.31 10.06
C LYS A 367 13.87 4.21 9.30
N LEU A 368 13.18 3.33 8.59
CA LEU A 368 13.81 2.29 7.79
C LEU A 368 14.71 2.88 6.68
N VAL A 369 14.23 3.92 5.99
CA VAL A 369 15.00 4.63 4.94
C VAL A 369 16.25 5.28 5.54
N GLN A 370 16.15 5.90 6.72
CA GLN A 370 17.29 6.56 7.39
C GLN A 370 18.32 5.58 7.93
N GLU A 371 17.87 4.56 8.67
CA GLU A 371 18.76 3.70 9.44
C GLU A 371 19.38 2.59 8.59
N SER A 372 18.73 2.17 7.49
CA SER A 372 19.30 1.12 6.64
C SER A 372 20.53 1.55 5.85
N GLY A 373 20.69 2.85 5.54
CA GLY A 373 21.76 3.37 4.69
C GLY A 373 21.79 2.80 3.26
N ASP A 374 20.74 2.09 2.84
CA ASP A 374 20.69 1.37 1.57
C ASP A 374 20.20 2.28 0.44
N ILE A 375 21.14 2.81 -0.34
CA ILE A 375 20.88 3.74 -1.46
C ILE A 375 19.89 3.14 -2.46
N TYR A 376 19.94 1.83 -2.72
CA TYR A 376 19.03 1.20 -3.67
C TYR A 376 17.60 1.19 -3.11
N PHE A 377 17.45 0.79 -1.84
CA PHE A 377 16.15 0.81 -1.17
C PHE A 377 15.56 2.23 -1.14
N GLN A 378 16.36 3.21 -0.70
CA GLN A 378 15.99 4.63 -0.63
C GLN A 378 15.51 5.14 -2.00
N ARG A 379 16.25 4.84 -3.07
CA ARG A 379 15.91 5.22 -4.44
C ARG A 379 14.60 4.59 -4.94
N ASN A 380 14.31 3.35 -4.59
CA ASN A 380 13.06 2.71 -5.02
C ASN A 380 11.85 3.22 -4.24
N ILE A 381 11.99 3.43 -2.92
CA ILE A 381 10.95 4.11 -2.13
C ILE A 381 10.69 5.49 -2.70
N PHE A 382 11.75 6.24 -3.06
CA PHE A 382 11.60 7.53 -3.75
C PHE A 382 10.71 7.39 -4.99
N PHE A 383 11.06 6.53 -5.94
CA PHE A 383 10.26 6.40 -7.17
C PHE A 383 8.80 6.04 -6.89
N SER A 384 8.54 5.15 -5.93
CA SER A 384 7.18 4.83 -5.52
C SER A 384 6.44 6.01 -4.89
N LEU A 385 7.12 6.86 -4.12
CA LEU A 385 6.53 8.08 -3.56
C LEU A 385 6.09 9.09 -4.64
N HIS A 386 6.70 9.03 -5.83
CA HIS A 386 6.43 9.91 -6.98
C HIS A 386 5.42 9.33 -7.96
N GLU A 387 5.08 8.06 -7.80
CA GLU A 387 4.18 7.39 -8.71
C GLU A 387 2.77 7.99 -8.58
N LYS A 388 2.25 8.49 -9.70
CA LYS A 388 0.92 9.08 -9.75
C LYS A 388 -0.14 7.97 -9.73
N ASP A 389 -1.17 8.16 -8.91
CA ASP A 389 -2.37 7.36 -8.98
C ASP A 389 -3.21 7.71 -10.23
N LYS A 390 -4.37 7.06 -10.39
CA LYS A 390 -5.30 7.30 -11.51
C LYS A 390 -5.87 8.74 -11.54
N LEU A 391 -5.77 9.47 -10.43
CA LEU A 391 -6.22 10.85 -10.27
C LEU A 391 -5.07 11.86 -10.40
N GLY A 392 -3.84 11.40 -10.64
CA GLY A 392 -2.66 12.23 -10.78
C GLY A 392 -1.99 12.62 -9.46
N TYR A 393 -2.47 12.12 -8.31
CA TYR A 393 -1.85 12.40 -7.01
C TYR A 393 -0.68 11.47 -6.75
N THR A 394 0.41 12.03 -6.21
CA THR A 394 1.55 11.26 -5.73
C THR A 394 1.36 10.88 -4.26
N LEU A 395 2.12 9.90 -3.80
CA LEU A 395 2.19 9.54 -2.38
C LEU A 395 2.73 10.69 -1.51
N LEU A 396 3.61 11.54 -2.05
CA LEU A 396 4.04 12.75 -1.36
C LEU A 396 2.88 13.72 -1.10
N ASN A 397 1.91 13.84 -2.03
CA ASN A 397 0.71 14.64 -1.79
C ASN A 397 -0.11 14.08 -0.62
N VAL A 398 -0.17 12.75 -0.48
CA VAL A 398 -0.85 12.08 0.64
C VAL A 398 -0.13 12.35 1.96
N ILE A 399 1.19 12.17 1.99
CA ILE A 399 2.02 12.41 3.19
C ILE A 399 1.93 13.88 3.64
N ALA A 400 2.03 14.84 2.70
CA ALA A 400 1.94 16.26 3.00
C ALA A 400 0.57 16.67 3.58
N ARG A 401 -0.49 15.94 3.22
CA ARG A 401 -1.83 16.12 3.82
C ARG A 401 -1.93 15.55 5.23
N MET A 402 -1.27 14.42 5.51
CA MET A 402 -1.27 13.78 6.82
C MET A 402 -0.48 14.60 7.86
N SER A 403 0.69 15.10 7.47
CA SER A 403 1.55 15.90 8.35
C SER A 403 2.40 16.87 7.53
N PRO A 404 2.00 18.15 7.41
CA PRO A 404 2.78 19.16 6.69
C PRO A 404 4.22 19.24 7.23
N GLY A 405 5.19 19.06 6.34
CA GLY A 405 6.62 19.03 6.65
C GLY A 405 7.23 17.62 6.72
N LEU A 406 6.43 16.56 6.86
CA LEU A 406 6.96 15.19 6.83
C LEU A 406 7.45 14.79 5.43
N GLU A 407 6.84 15.35 4.40
CA GLU A 407 7.30 15.22 3.02
C GLU A 407 8.73 15.75 2.84
N ARG A 408 9.11 16.81 3.58
CA ARG A 408 10.47 17.35 3.53
C ARG A 408 11.48 16.36 4.09
N ASN A 409 11.15 15.68 5.20
CA ASN A 409 12.05 14.66 5.75
C ASN A 409 12.33 13.57 4.72
N PHE A 410 11.31 13.04 4.03
CA PHE A 410 11.50 12.05 2.96
C PHE A 410 12.37 12.61 1.83
N ILE A 411 12.15 13.86 1.43
CA ILE A 411 12.91 14.54 0.38
C ILE A 411 14.38 14.71 0.79
N ASP A 412 14.65 15.19 2.01
CA ASP A 412 15.99 15.48 2.53
C ASP A 412 16.83 14.21 2.64
N ILE A 413 16.27 13.13 3.19
CA ILE A 413 17.00 11.86 3.39
C ILE A 413 17.38 11.22 2.05
N ILE A 414 16.49 11.28 1.07
CA ILE A 414 16.75 10.71 -0.25
C ILE A 414 17.70 11.62 -1.04
N GLY A 415 17.62 12.91 -0.78
CA GLY A 415 18.49 13.93 -1.30
C GLY A 415 19.98 13.76 -1.03
N ASP A 416 20.30 13.30 0.17
CA ASP A 416 21.68 13.03 0.61
C ASP A 416 22.29 11.79 -0.08
N THR A 417 21.49 11.00 -0.82
CA THR A 417 21.94 9.74 -1.45
C THR A 417 22.63 9.91 -2.81
N GLY A 418 22.79 11.16 -3.28
CA GLY A 418 23.45 11.47 -4.55
C GLY A 418 22.65 11.06 -5.79
N THR A 419 21.39 10.63 -5.65
CA THR A 419 20.46 10.61 -6.78
C THR A 419 20.22 12.04 -7.23
N LYS A 420 20.81 12.39 -8.37
CA LYS A 420 20.66 13.66 -9.08
C LYS A 420 19.21 14.18 -8.98
N TRP A 421 19.03 15.14 -8.07
CA TRP A 421 17.83 15.96 -7.81
C TRP A 421 17.24 16.63 -9.05
N GLU A 422 18.08 16.72 -10.08
CA GLU A 422 17.90 17.20 -11.43
C GLU A 422 16.50 17.00 -12.04
N LYS A 423 15.88 15.83 -11.85
CA LYS A 423 14.57 15.54 -12.45
C LYS A 423 13.35 15.86 -11.56
N PHE A 424 13.56 15.96 -10.25
CA PHE A 424 12.46 16.03 -9.26
C PHE A 424 11.77 17.39 -9.27
N TYR A 425 12.52 18.48 -9.19
CA TYR A 425 11.94 19.82 -9.13
C TYR A 425 11.24 20.22 -10.43
N CYS A 426 11.67 19.66 -11.57
CA CYS A 426 11.08 19.93 -12.88
C CYS A 426 9.67 19.34 -13.06
N GLU A 427 9.26 18.36 -12.23
CA GLU A 427 8.00 17.61 -12.41
C GLU A 427 6.94 17.90 -11.32
N ILE A 428 7.25 18.73 -10.32
CA ILE A 428 6.31 19.15 -9.27
C ILE A 428 5.45 20.32 -9.79
N PRO A 429 4.12 20.17 -9.93
CA PRO A 429 3.27 21.20 -10.51
C PRO A 429 3.04 22.42 -9.61
N PHE A 430 3.45 22.37 -8.34
CA PHE A 430 3.33 23.48 -7.39
C PHE A 430 4.48 23.48 -6.37
N ILE A 431 5.34 24.47 -6.44
CA ILE A 431 6.51 24.62 -5.55
C ILE A 431 6.30 25.84 -4.66
N LYS A 432 6.61 25.72 -3.35
CA LYS A 432 6.58 26.86 -2.42
C LYS A 432 7.85 27.73 -2.61
N ILE A 433 7.77 29.02 -2.29
CA ILE A 433 8.89 29.98 -2.47
C ILE A 433 10.14 29.52 -1.73
N GLU A 434 10.01 28.94 -0.53
CA GLU A 434 11.16 28.46 0.23
C GLU A 434 11.89 27.34 -0.52
N THR A 435 11.13 26.44 -1.14
CA THR A 435 11.65 25.33 -1.95
C THR A 435 12.33 25.83 -3.23
N PHE A 436 11.80 26.90 -3.84
CA PHE A 436 12.46 27.57 -4.96
C PHE A 436 13.83 28.14 -4.57
N MET A 437 13.94 28.73 -3.38
CA MET A 437 15.19 29.27 -2.84
C MET A 437 16.22 28.18 -2.55
N ASP A 438 15.78 27.00 -2.11
CA ASP A 438 16.68 25.88 -1.88
C ASP A 438 17.26 25.33 -3.19
N VAL A 439 16.46 25.29 -4.28
CA VAL A 439 16.97 24.94 -5.62
C VAL A 439 18.01 25.93 -6.12
N ILE A 440 17.83 27.23 -5.84
CA ILE A 440 18.85 28.25 -6.16
C ILE A 440 20.15 27.96 -5.41
N LYS A 441 20.10 27.72 -4.09
CA LYS A 441 21.30 27.41 -3.28
C LYS A 441 22.02 26.14 -3.76
N LEU A 442 21.25 25.12 -4.16
CA LEU A 442 21.83 23.90 -4.73
C LEU A 442 22.56 24.20 -6.04
N ALA A 443 21.98 25.03 -6.91
CA ALA A 443 22.64 25.49 -8.13
C ALA A 443 23.90 26.32 -7.82
N GLU A 444 23.87 27.22 -6.81
CA GLU A 444 25.06 27.98 -6.36
C GLU A 444 26.23 27.07 -6.01
N SER A 445 25.93 25.93 -5.38
CA SER A 445 26.91 24.95 -4.93
C SER A 445 27.36 23.95 -6.01
N ASN A 446 26.96 24.15 -7.27
CA ASN A 446 27.20 23.25 -8.41
C ASN A 446 26.63 21.82 -8.22
N GLN A 447 25.56 21.68 -7.43
CA GLN A 447 24.92 20.38 -7.18
C GLN A 447 23.76 20.08 -8.14
N ILE A 448 23.45 20.99 -9.07
CA ILE A 448 22.45 20.82 -10.14
C ILE A 448 23.13 21.21 -11.46
N ASP A 449 22.96 20.39 -12.50
CA ASP A 449 23.49 20.72 -13.83
C ASP A 449 22.64 21.74 -14.61
N GLU A 450 23.22 22.28 -15.69
CA GLU A 450 22.63 23.37 -16.47
C GLU A 450 21.29 23.06 -17.08
N LYS A 451 21.20 21.86 -17.64
CA LYS A 451 20.04 21.45 -18.40
C LYS A 451 18.85 21.31 -17.45
N ASP A 452 19.10 20.79 -16.27
CA ASP A 452 18.06 20.52 -15.28
C ASP A 452 17.64 21.77 -14.53
N PHE A 453 18.57 22.68 -14.21
CA PHE A 453 18.19 24.00 -13.68
C PHE A 453 17.42 24.84 -14.72
N SER A 454 17.80 24.77 -16.00
CA SER A 454 17.06 25.44 -17.08
C SER A 454 15.65 24.87 -17.27
N ASN A 455 15.49 23.55 -17.22
CA ASN A 455 14.18 22.91 -17.28
C ASN A 455 13.34 23.30 -16.06
N PHE A 456 13.94 23.37 -14.87
CA PHE A 456 13.26 23.81 -13.66
C PHE A 456 12.69 25.23 -13.81
N LEU A 457 13.50 26.19 -14.28
CA LEU A 457 13.06 27.57 -14.46
C LEU A 457 11.94 27.73 -15.50
N THR A 458 11.96 26.91 -16.56
CA THR A 458 11.07 27.08 -17.72
C THR A 458 9.81 26.21 -17.67
N GLN A 459 9.85 25.07 -17.00
CA GLN A 459 8.77 24.06 -17.04
C GLN A 459 8.04 23.91 -15.69
N SER A 460 8.67 24.28 -14.57
CA SER A 460 8.05 24.13 -13.25
C SER A 460 7.07 25.26 -13.00
N LYS A 461 5.83 24.95 -12.60
CA LYS A 461 4.85 25.95 -12.16
C LYS A 461 5.04 26.27 -10.67
N VAL A 462 5.42 27.50 -10.37
CA VAL A 462 5.66 28.06 -9.05
C VAL A 462 4.62 29.14 -8.75
N HIS A 463 3.66 28.84 -7.87
CA HIS A 463 2.67 29.78 -7.33
C HIS A 463 1.77 30.52 -8.37
N ARG A 464 0.47 30.16 -8.44
CA ARG A 464 -0.54 30.76 -9.37
C ARG A 464 -0.19 30.61 -10.85
N ASP A 465 0.16 29.40 -11.29
CA ASP A 465 0.48 29.05 -12.68
C ASP A 465 1.72 29.72 -13.29
N LEU A 466 2.43 30.58 -12.55
CA LEU A 466 3.68 31.17 -13.01
C LEU A 466 4.75 30.09 -13.11
N ASN A 467 5.58 30.08 -14.14
CA ASN A 467 6.77 29.22 -14.14
C ASN A 467 7.87 29.77 -13.22
N GLY A 468 8.91 28.97 -12.93
CA GLY A 468 10.02 29.39 -12.06
C GLY A 468 10.69 30.69 -12.50
N PHE A 469 10.75 30.94 -13.81
CA PHE A 469 11.25 32.19 -14.37
C PHE A 469 10.29 33.37 -14.17
N GLU A 470 9.00 33.17 -14.38
CA GLU A 470 7.96 34.18 -14.13
C GLU A 470 7.90 34.56 -12.65
N LEU A 471 8.14 33.61 -11.74
CA LEU A 471 8.29 33.91 -10.32
C LEU A 471 9.53 34.77 -10.04
N ILE A 472 10.67 34.52 -10.69
CA ILE A 472 11.87 35.38 -10.56
C ILE A 472 11.54 36.80 -11.02
N VAL A 473 10.88 36.95 -12.18
CA VAL A 473 10.51 38.26 -12.73
C VAL A 473 9.49 38.96 -11.84
N PHE A 474 8.47 38.24 -11.35
CA PHE A 474 7.48 38.78 -10.43
C PHE A 474 8.13 39.21 -9.10
N SER A 475 8.98 38.36 -8.53
CA SER A 475 9.70 38.64 -7.28
C SER A 475 10.71 39.77 -7.45
N SER A 476 11.25 40.02 -8.64
CA SER A 476 12.14 41.15 -8.92
C SER A 476 11.49 42.52 -8.73
N VAL A 477 10.15 42.57 -8.81
CA VAL A 477 9.34 43.77 -8.57
C VAL A 477 9.17 44.03 -7.07
N PHE A 478 9.12 42.98 -6.24
CA PHE A 478 8.80 43.08 -4.82
C PHE A 478 10.01 42.87 -3.88
N GLU A 479 11.01 42.09 -4.29
CA GLU A 479 12.22 41.73 -3.53
C GLU A 479 13.50 41.79 -4.42
N PRO A 480 14.06 42.99 -4.66
CA PRO A 480 15.19 43.20 -5.57
C PRO A 480 16.51 42.53 -5.16
N GLU A 481 16.63 42.10 -3.89
CA GLU A 481 17.82 41.44 -3.33
C GLU A 481 17.95 39.98 -3.80
N MET A 482 16.82 39.30 -4.02
CA MET A 482 16.79 37.94 -4.56
C MET A 482 17.32 37.90 -5.99
N LEU A 483 16.92 38.88 -6.80
CA LEU A 483 17.38 39.04 -8.18
C LEU A 483 18.88 39.34 -8.25
N ASN A 484 19.38 40.20 -7.36
CA ASN A 484 20.80 40.50 -7.26
C ASN A 484 21.61 39.23 -6.91
N SER A 485 21.10 38.41 -5.99
CA SER A 485 21.72 37.13 -5.65
C SER A 485 21.77 36.22 -6.88
N LEU A 486 20.65 36.00 -7.56
CA LEU A 486 20.57 35.24 -8.83
C LEU A 486 21.55 35.73 -9.90
N PHE A 487 21.71 37.04 -10.07
CA PHE A 487 22.68 37.59 -11.03
C PHE A 487 24.13 37.45 -10.57
N GLU A 488 24.43 37.60 -9.28
CA GLU A 488 25.77 37.34 -8.74
C GLU A 488 26.15 35.85 -8.84
N ILE A 489 25.17 34.96 -8.74
CA ILE A 489 25.32 33.53 -8.98
C ILE A 489 25.57 33.27 -10.47
N ALA A 490 24.75 33.85 -11.35
CA ALA A 490 24.91 33.75 -12.80
C ALA A 490 26.27 34.25 -13.31
N LYS A 491 26.84 35.29 -12.66
CA LYS A 491 28.20 35.78 -12.96
C LYS A 491 29.28 34.77 -12.57
N LYS A 492 29.05 33.98 -11.52
CA LYS A 492 30.01 32.99 -10.99
C LYS A 492 29.81 31.60 -11.58
N ASN A 493 28.66 31.36 -12.20
CA ASN A 493 28.23 30.08 -12.72
C ASN A 493 27.57 30.29 -14.10
N SER A 494 28.34 30.05 -15.17
CA SER A 494 27.91 30.26 -16.57
C SER A 494 26.70 29.42 -16.93
N VAL A 495 26.57 28.25 -16.32
CA VAL A 495 25.44 27.32 -16.44
C VAL A 495 24.14 27.99 -15.94
N ILE A 496 24.15 28.60 -14.76
CA ILE A 496 23.00 29.35 -14.22
C ILE A 496 22.72 30.60 -15.05
N GLY A 497 23.78 31.27 -15.52
CA GLY A 497 23.68 32.39 -16.44
C GLY A 497 22.96 32.02 -17.75
N MET A 498 23.32 30.90 -18.36
CA MET A 498 22.72 30.40 -19.60
C MET A 498 21.29 29.87 -19.38
N ALA A 499 21.02 29.23 -18.25
CA ALA A 499 19.67 28.80 -17.87
C ALA A 499 18.71 29.99 -17.67
N LEU A 500 19.15 31.03 -16.95
CA LEU A 500 18.38 32.27 -16.78
C LEU A 500 18.18 32.99 -18.11
N LEU A 501 19.23 33.06 -18.92
CA LEU A 501 19.17 33.68 -20.24
C LEU A 501 18.22 32.92 -21.18
N ASN A 502 18.27 31.58 -21.20
CA ASN A 502 17.34 30.76 -21.97
C ASN A 502 15.90 30.97 -21.47
N ALA A 503 15.68 31.05 -20.16
CA ALA A 503 14.36 31.30 -19.61
C ALA A 503 13.81 32.70 -19.98
N ILE A 504 14.67 33.73 -19.96
CA ILE A 504 14.35 35.10 -20.46
C ILE A 504 13.99 35.07 -21.94
N ILE A 505 14.69 34.26 -22.73
CA ILE A 505 14.52 34.18 -24.20
C ILE A 505 13.26 33.39 -24.59
N TYR A 506 12.88 32.36 -23.82
CA TYR A 506 11.78 31.46 -24.16
C TYR A 506 10.39 31.95 -23.69
N SER A 507 10.30 32.95 -22.81
CA SER A 507 9.00 33.51 -22.42
C SER A 507 8.54 34.63 -23.37
N GLU A 508 7.92 34.28 -24.49
CA GLU A 508 7.54 35.26 -25.54
C GLU A 508 6.77 36.50 -25.01
N ASP A 509 5.96 36.34 -23.96
CA ASP A 509 5.17 37.44 -23.36
C ASP A 509 5.86 38.19 -22.21
N ASN A 510 6.88 37.59 -21.58
CA ASN A 510 7.49 38.11 -20.34
C ASN A 510 8.93 38.62 -20.51
N THR A 511 9.57 38.38 -21.66
CA THR A 511 10.91 38.91 -21.98
C THR A 511 10.92 40.44 -21.95
N LEU A 512 9.93 41.09 -22.57
CA LEU A 512 9.85 42.55 -22.62
C LEU A 512 9.56 43.14 -21.24
N PHE A 513 8.66 42.54 -20.46
CA PHE A 513 8.32 42.99 -19.11
C PHE A 513 9.53 42.89 -18.17
N ALA A 514 10.30 41.80 -18.23
CA ALA A 514 11.54 41.64 -17.48
C ALA A 514 12.58 42.70 -17.89
N LEU A 515 12.77 42.92 -19.20
CA LEU A 515 13.70 43.94 -19.71
C LEU A 515 13.28 45.37 -19.33
N ASN A 516 11.99 45.67 -19.32
CA ASN A 516 11.43 46.98 -18.97
C ASN A 516 11.50 47.23 -17.45
N THR A 517 11.26 46.20 -16.63
CA THR A 517 11.43 46.23 -15.17
C THR A 517 12.89 46.43 -14.77
N LEU A 518 13.81 45.76 -15.45
CA LEU A 518 15.26 45.90 -15.20
C LEU A 518 15.79 47.28 -15.61
N ALA A 519 15.32 47.82 -16.74
CA ALA A 519 15.71 49.13 -17.22
C ALA A 519 15.13 50.26 -16.34
N SER A 520 13.89 50.13 -15.87
CA SER A 520 13.26 51.10 -14.96
C SER A 520 13.91 51.15 -13.57
N GLN A 521 14.56 50.06 -13.13
CA GLN A 521 15.29 50.00 -11.86
C GLN A 521 16.72 50.60 -11.89
N LYS A 522 17.18 51.19 -13.01
CA LYS A 522 18.55 51.75 -13.17
C LYS A 522 19.69 50.76 -12.85
N LYS A 523 19.47 49.46 -13.01
CA LYS A 523 20.48 48.41 -12.74
C LYS A 523 21.19 47.90 -14.01
N MET A 524 21.30 48.74 -15.05
CA MET A 524 21.95 48.39 -16.32
C MET A 524 23.39 47.88 -16.12
N ASP A 525 24.13 48.41 -15.14
CA ASP A 525 25.52 48.07 -14.89
C ASP A 525 25.73 46.60 -14.51
N VAL A 526 24.75 45.99 -13.81
CA VAL A 526 24.79 44.56 -13.43
C VAL A 526 24.63 43.68 -14.67
N TRP A 527 23.74 44.08 -15.58
CA TRP A 527 23.48 43.40 -16.84
C TRP A 527 24.63 43.54 -17.83
N ILE A 528 25.20 44.74 -17.93
CA ILE A 528 26.43 45.01 -18.69
C ILE A 528 27.58 44.16 -18.15
N GLY A 529 27.71 44.04 -16.83
CA GLY A 529 28.68 43.16 -16.19
C GLY A 529 28.51 41.69 -16.56
N PHE A 530 27.27 41.19 -16.63
CA PHE A 530 26.95 39.82 -17.03
C PHE A 530 27.14 39.58 -18.54
N LEU A 531 26.70 40.49 -19.42
CA LEU A 531 26.97 40.37 -20.86
C LEU A 531 28.47 40.39 -21.17
N ASN A 532 29.25 41.08 -20.34
CA ASN A 532 30.70 41.06 -20.42
C ASN A 532 31.32 39.71 -20.05
N THR A 533 30.62 38.80 -19.36
CA THR A 533 31.12 37.45 -19.06
C THR A 533 30.82 36.42 -20.15
N LEU A 534 29.92 36.72 -21.10
CA LEU A 534 29.50 35.77 -22.15
C LEU A 534 30.48 35.68 -23.33
N GLU A 535 30.55 34.51 -23.97
CA GLU A 535 31.32 34.28 -25.19
C GLU A 535 30.66 34.92 -26.43
N GLU A 536 31.44 35.11 -27.49
CA GLU A 536 31.00 35.78 -28.72
C GLU A 536 29.85 35.05 -29.43
N SER A 537 29.90 33.71 -29.44
CA SER A 537 28.86 32.84 -30.01
C SER A 537 27.53 32.96 -29.26
N GLU A 538 27.59 33.07 -27.93
CA GLU A 538 26.45 33.23 -27.05
C GLU A 538 25.80 34.60 -27.25
N LEU A 539 26.61 35.66 -27.25
CA LEU A 539 26.16 37.03 -27.53
C LEU A 539 25.51 37.16 -28.91
N LYS A 540 26.05 36.48 -29.93
CA LYS A 540 25.47 36.48 -31.27
C LYS A 540 24.12 35.76 -31.32
N SER A 541 24.00 34.62 -30.64
CA SER A 541 22.72 33.90 -30.51
C SER A 541 21.65 34.75 -29.81
N ILE A 542 22.04 35.53 -28.79
CA ILE A 542 21.15 36.46 -28.08
C ILE A 542 20.64 37.55 -29.03
N ILE A 543 21.55 38.17 -29.79
CA ILE A 543 21.18 39.23 -30.75
C ILE A 543 20.22 38.69 -31.81
N ASP A 544 20.49 37.51 -32.37
CA ASP A 544 19.65 36.90 -33.40
C ASP A 544 18.24 36.57 -32.86
N LYS A 545 18.15 36.05 -31.63
CA LYS A 545 16.86 35.70 -31.00
C LYS A 545 16.04 36.94 -30.57
N ILE A 546 16.67 37.97 -30.01
CA ILE A 546 15.99 39.25 -29.69
C ILE A 546 15.48 39.92 -30.98
N SER A 547 16.28 39.85 -32.05
CA SER A 547 15.91 40.40 -33.37
C SER A 547 14.70 39.67 -33.97
N ASN A 548 14.60 38.35 -33.78
CA ASN A 548 13.47 37.54 -34.24
C ASN A 548 12.20 37.76 -33.42
N ALA A 549 12.29 37.94 -32.10
CA ALA A 549 11.14 38.22 -31.21
C ALA A 549 10.37 39.50 -31.61
N LYS A 550 11.07 40.48 -32.20
CA LYS A 550 10.47 41.74 -32.68
C LYS A 550 9.50 41.56 -33.84
N SER A 551 9.61 40.47 -34.62
CA SER A 551 8.72 40.21 -35.75
C SER A 551 7.29 39.83 -35.32
N VAL A 552 7.11 39.47 -34.05
CA VAL A 552 5.85 38.92 -33.50
C VAL A 552 5.11 39.93 -32.62
N TYR A 553 5.80 40.92 -32.03
CA TYR A 553 5.21 41.89 -31.07
C TYR A 553 5.46 43.36 -31.44
N ARG A 554 4.44 44.22 -31.33
CA ARG A 554 4.54 45.69 -31.53
C ARG A 554 4.44 46.43 -30.19
N PRO A 555 5.54 46.84 -29.56
CA PRO A 555 5.50 47.52 -28.26
C PRO A 555 4.91 48.94 -28.34
N PRO A 556 4.27 49.43 -27.26
CA PRO A 556 3.88 50.84 -27.10
C PRO A 556 5.07 51.80 -27.22
N GLU A 557 4.83 53.05 -27.66
CA GLU A 557 5.89 54.05 -27.92
C GLU A 557 6.78 54.35 -26.71
N GLU A 558 6.23 54.28 -25.50
CA GLU A 558 6.97 54.54 -24.25
C GLU A 558 8.01 53.43 -23.96
N GLU A 559 7.75 52.20 -24.38
CA GLU A 559 8.64 51.05 -24.17
C GLU A 559 9.72 50.95 -25.25
N LYS A 560 9.45 51.50 -26.45
CA LYS A 560 10.41 51.49 -27.57
C LYS A 560 11.72 52.18 -27.21
N LYS A 561 11.65 53.29 -26.45
CA LYS A 561 12.84 54.03 -26.01
C LYS A 561 13.71 53.19 -25.07
N THR A 562 13.09 52.55 -24.09
CA THR A 562 13.79 51.72 -23.09
C THR A 562 14.41 50.47 -23.73
N ILE A 563 13.67 49.79 -24.62
CA ILE A 563 14.17 48.65 -25.39
C ILE A 563 15.35 49.08 -26.27
N GLN A 564 15.28 50.27 -26.88
CA GLN A 564 16.37 50.82 -27.68
C GLN A 564 17.62 51.12 -26.82
N GLU A 565 17.46 51.64 -25.61
CA GLU A 565 18.56 51.89 -24.68
C GLU A 565 19.25 50.57 -24.25
N VAL A 566 18.49 49.51 -23.98
CA VAL A 566 19.02 48.18 -23.66
C VAL A 566 19.75 47.57 -24.86
N LEU A 567 19.17 47.64 -26.06
CA LEU A 567 19.81 47.18 -27.29
C LEU A 567 21.12 47.94 -27.57
N ASN A 568 21.12 49.26 -27.37
CA ASN A 568 22.32 50.09 -27.51
C ASN A 568 23.39 49.71 -26.48
N ALA A 569 23.01 49.36 -25.25
CA ALA A 569 23.95 48.90 -24.22
C ALA A 569 24.54 47.51 -24.53
N VAL A 570 23.70 46.56 -24.95
CA VAL A 570 24.13 45.23 -25.44
C VAL A 570 25.09 45.39 -26.61
N GLN A 571 24.76 46.29 -27.55
CA GLN A 571 25.56 46.54 -28.74
C GLN A 571 26.86 47.30 -28.43
N ALA A 572 26.87 48.19 -27.45
CA ALA A 572 28.07 48.86 -26.96
C ALA A 572 29.06 47.86 -26.33
N VAL A 573 28.56 46.96 -25.49
CA VAL A 573 29.34 45.85 -24.90
C VAL A 573 29.88 44.91 -25.99
N PHE A 574 29.03 44.54 -26.95
CA PHE A 574 29.43 43.69 -28.08
C PHE A 574 30.47 44.37 -28.98
N SER A 575 30.29 45.66 -29.27
CA SER A 575 31.22 46.48 -30.07
C SER A 575 32.56 46.70 -29.36
N GLU A 576 32.56 46.84 -28.03
CA GLU A 576 33.79 46.93 -27.24
C GLU A 576 34.62 45.64 -27.29
N LYS A 577 33.96 44.48 -27.15
CA LYS A 577 34.59 43.16 -27.37
C LYS A 577 35.08 42.97 -28.81
N MET A 578 34.35 43.52 -29.79
CA MET A 578 34.59 43.37 -31.23
C MET A 578 35.57 44.37 -31.86
N LYS A 579 36.11 45.36 -31.13
CA LYS A 579 37.17 46.28 -31.61
C LYS A 579 38.44 45.56 -32.12
N LYS A 580 38.53 44.23 -32.01
CA LYS A 580 39.59 43.38 -32.57
C LYS A 580 39.29 42.76 -33.95
N ASN A 581 38.10 42.88 -34.55
CA ASN A 581 37.80 42.21 -35.82
C ASN A 581 37.06 43.09 -36.86
N LYS A 582 37.61 43.15 -38.08
CA LYS A 582 37.27 44.09 -39.17
C LYS A 582 35.99 43.77 -39.97
N VAL A 583 35.19 42.80 -39.56
CA VAL A 583 34.06 42.25 -40.35
C VAL A 583 32.72 42.98 -40.09
N PHE A 584 32.70 43.97 -39.19
CA PHE A 584 31.47 44.56 -38.66
C PHE A 584 30.67 45.47 -39.62
N SER A 585 31.27 45.98 -40.70
CA SER A 585 30.58 46.96 -41.58
C SER A 585 29.44 46.37 -42.42
N LEU A 586 29.28 45.04 -42.47
CA LEU A 586 28.27 44.38 -43.31
C LEU A 586 27.02 43.91 -42.55
N ILE A 587 27.14 43.57 -41.26
CA ILE A 587 26.01 43.06 -40.44
C ILE A 587 25.21 44.23 -39.84
N SER A 588 25.90 45.30 -39.41
CA SER A 588 25.30 46.57 -39.00
C SER A 588 24.25 47.06 -40.00
N ASN A 589 24.61 47.07 -41.29
CA ASN A 589 23.79 47.70 -42.32
C ASN A 589 22.49 46.95 -42.65
N SER A 590 22.42 45.63 -42.41
CA SER A 590 21.18 44.86 -42.64
C SER A 590 20.21 44.96 -41.46
N VAL A 591 20.72 45.14 -40.25
CA VAL A 591 19.90 45.29 -39.03
C VAL A 591 19.34 46.71 -38.92
N PHE A 592 20.09 47.77 -39.25
CA PHE A 592 19.56 49.14 -39.10
C PHE A 592 18.59 49.56 -40.21
N SER A 593 18.78 49.07 -41.44
CA SER A 593 17.87 49.36 -42.57
C SER A 593 16.47 48.77 -42.38
N SER A 594 16.34 47.69 -41.61
CA SER A 594 15.06 47.06 -41.27
C SER A 594 14.35 47.72 -40.06
N PHE A 595 14.98 48.70 -39.41
CA PHE A 595 14.45 49.43 -38.25
C PHE A 595 14.02 50.87 -38.59
N GLY A 596 14.31 51.38 -39.79
CA GLY A 596 13.82 52.69 -40.27
C GLY A 596 14.47 53.91 -39.61
N VAL A 597 15.76 53.85 -39.25
CA VAL A 597 16.47 54.94 -38.54
C VAL A 597 17.78 55.30 -39.28
N GLU A 598 18.17 56.58 -39.24
CA GLU A 598 19.46 57.08 -39.75
C GLU A 598 20.66 56.64 -38.88
N GLU A 599 21.81 56.45 -39.52
CA GLU A 599 23.06 56.02 -38.86
C GLU A 599 23.47 56.96 -37.71
N PRO A 600 24.01 56.43 -36.59
CA PRO A 600 24.66 57.26 -35.58
C PRO A 600 25.97 57.81 -36.15
N LYS A 601 26.13 59.14 -36.17
CA LYS A 601 27.42 59.77 -36.50
C LYS A 601 28.48 59.35 -35.49
N ILE A 602 29.47 58.60 -35.95
CA ILE A 602 30.69 58.32 -35.19
C ILE A 602 31.45 59.64 -35.04
N ILE A 603 31.44 60.22 -33.84
CA ILE A 603 32.32 61.35 -33.50
C ILE A 603 33.72 60.76 -33.31
N SER A 604 34.60 60.96 -34.28
CA SER A 604 36.02 60.65 -34.12
C SER A 604 36.67 61.67 -33.18
N GLN A 605 37.27 61.20 -32.09
CA GLN A 605 38.20 61.98 -31.28
C GLN A 605 39.46 62.31 -32.09
N LYS A 606 39.41 63.38 -32.87
CA LYS A 606 40.55 64.10 -33.44
C LYS A 606 40.10 65.54 -33.66
N ASP A 607 39.93 66.29 -32.57
CA ASP A 607 39.92 67.76 -32.57
C ASP A 607 39.94 68.24 -31.12
N SER A 608 41.08 68.05 -30.46
CA SER A 608 41.51 68.86 -29.32
C SER A 608 42.98 68.54 -29.06
N LEU A 609 43.86 69.31 -29.70
CA LEU A 609 45.21 69.67 -29.26
C LEU A 609 45.94 70.35 -30.43
N GLN A 610 45.89 71.68 -30.50
CA GLN A 610 47.08 72.48 -30.84
C GLN A 610 47.04 73.82 -30.07
N PRO A 611 48.19 74.29 -29.54
CA PRO A 611 48.26 75.49 -28.73
C PRO A 611 48.72 76.72 -29.53
N SER A 612 48.06 77.86 -29.32
CA SER A 612 48.61 79.22 -29.13
C SER A 612 47.47 80.21 -28.98
#